data_AF-T0RHM7-F1
#
_entry.id   AF-T0RHM7-F1
#
_cell.length_a   1.000
_cell.length_b   1.000
_cell.length_c   1.000
_cell.angle_alpha   90.00
_cell.angle_beta   90.00
_cell.angle_gamma   90.00
#
_symmetry.space_group_name_H-M   'P 1'
#
loop_
_entity.id
_entity.type
_entity.pdbx_description
1 polymer ?
#
loop_
_entity_poly.entity_id
_entity_poly.type
_entity_poly.pdbx_seq_one_letter_code
_entity_poly.pdbx_strand_id
1 'polypeptide(L)'
;MHNINEPVYYGEYLELDKLLDSQNPKSKKIGNEAHDETLFIIVHQVYELWFKQILHELHSVREIFDNSKVEESQLSTVVHRLERIKKIQGVLIDQLDVMESMTPMDFLEFRDLLVPASGFQSVQFREIEILMGLKTNQRKEVDRQYFLGRLK
;
A
#
# COMPACT_ATOMS: atom_id res chain seq x y z
N MET A 1 -27.68 28.01 8.17
CA MET A 1 -27.45 27.31 6.89
C MET A 1 -26.32 28.03 6.16
N HIS A 2 -25.09 27.56 6.30
CA HIS A 2 -23.96 28.09 5.53
C HIS A 2 -23.92 27.29 4.22
N ASN A 3 -24.17 27.95 3.10
CA ASN A 3 -24.01 27.38 1.77
C ASN A 3 -22.51 27.25 1.51
N ILE A 4 -21.95 26.06 1.70
CA ILE A 4 -20.56 25.77 1.34
C ILE A 4 -20.60 25.16 -0.06
N ASN A 5 -20.58 26.00 -1.08
CA ASN A 5 -20.26 25.59 -2.45
C ASN A 5 -19.09 26.46 -2.91
N GLU A 6 -17.98 26.39 -2.17
CA GLU A 6 -16.70 26.78 -2.77
C GLU A 6 -16.36 25.77 -3.87
N PRO A 7 -15.88 26.22 -5.04
CA PRO A 7 -15.49 25.31 -6.10
C PRO A 7 -14.36 24.39 -5.63
N VAL A 8 -14.57 23.08 -5.75
CA VAL A 8 -13.56 22.07 -5.44
C VAL A 8 -12.67 21.89 -6.66
N TYR A 9 -11.39 22.27 -6.56
CA TYR A 9 -10.42 22.10 -7.63
C TYR A 9 -9.72 20.73 -7.52
N TYR A 10 -9.55 20.05 -8.66
CA TYR A 10 -9.02 18.68 -8.73
C TYR A 10 -7.64 18.52 -8.04
N GLY A 11 -6.72 19.44 -8.33
CA GLY A 11 -5.36 19.40 -7.78
C GLY A 11 -5.34 19.56 -6.25
N GLU A 12 -6.18 20.46 -5.74
CA GLU A 12 -6.31 20.71 -4.30
C GLU A 12 -6.99 19.54 -3.59
N TYR A 13 -8.08 19.01 -4.17
CA TYR A 13 -8.84 17.89 -3.61
C TYR A 13 -8.01 16.60 -3.48
N LEU A 14 -7.17 16.31 -4.47
CA LEU A 14 -6.29 15.13 -4.46
C LEU A 14 -4.91 15.40 -3.84
N GLU A 15 -4.65 16.63 -3.40
CA GLU A 15 -3.35 17.06 -2.88
C GLU A 15 -2.19 16.71 -3.84
N LEU A 16 -2.38 16.97 -5.14
CA LEU A 16 -1.43 16.53 -6.17
C LEU A 16 -0.02 17.08 -5.99
N ASP A 17 0.12 18.29 -5.47
CA ASP A 17 1.43 18.87 -5.18
C ASP A 17 2.22 18.03 -4.17
N LYS A 18 1.55 17.38 -3.20
CA LYS A 18 2.21 16.47 -2.27
C LYS A 18 2.45 15.10 -2.90
N LEU A 19 1.46 14.58 -3.62
CA LEU A 19 1.53 13.26 -4.22
C LEU A 19 2.63 13.17 -5.29
N LEU A 20 2.68 14.16 -6.18
CA LEU A 20 3.57 14.20 -7.35
C LEU A 20 4.96 14.82 -7.05
N ASP A 21 5.20 15.27 -5.82
CA ASP A 21 6.54 15.70 -5.34
C ASP A 21 7.21 14.64 -4.43
N SER A 22 6.54 13.50 -4.21
CA SER A 22 7.04 12.46 -3.31
C SER A 22 8.06 11.51 -3.95
N GLN A 23 8.31 11.62 -5.26
CA GLN A 23 9.23 10.75 -6.01
C GLN A 23 10.67 11.30 -5.96
N ASN A 24 11.46 10.79 -5.01
CA ASN A 24 12.82 11.27 -4.74
C ASN A 24 13.89 10.17 -4.92
N PRO A 25 14.35 9.90 -6.16
CA PRO A 25 15.41 8.92 -6.46
C PRO A 25 16.69 9.19 -5.66
N LYS A 26 17.26 8.14 -5.05
CA LYS A 26 18.52 8.19 -4.30
C LYS A 26 19.73 8.29 -5.23
N SER A 27 19.67 7.69 -6.41
CA SER A 27 20.74 7.73 -7.43
C SER A 27 21.13 9.16 -7.80
N LYS A 28 20.15 10.09 -7.88
CA LYS A 28 20.37 11.53 -8.09
C LYS A 28 21.37 12.16 -7.12
N LYS A 29 21.53 11.59 -5.92
CA LYS A 29 22.41 12.15 -4.87
C LYS A 29 23.87 11.76 -5.05
N ILE A 30 24.16 10.70 -5.80
CA ILE A 30 25.51 10.14 -5.95
C ILE A 30 26.06 10.26 -7.37
N GLY A 31 25.25 10.73 -8.33
CA GLY A 31 25.62 10.89 -9.72
C GLY A 31 24.40 11.17 -10.58
N ASN A 32 24.36 10.54 -11.76
CA ASN A 32 23.18 10.58 -12.60
C ASN A 32 22.07 9.71 -12.00
N GLU A 33 20.82 10.13 -12.22
CA GLU A 33 19.66 9.31 -11.90
C GLU A 33 19.73 7.98 -12.68
N ALA A 34 19.60 6.86 -11.96
CA ALA A 34 19.24 5.59 -12.58
C ALA A 34 17.78 5.69 -13.02
N HIS A 35 17.53 5.63 -14.33
CA HIS A 35 16.25 5.99 -14.92
C HIS A 35 15.06 5.21 -14.30
N ASP A 36 15.25 3.91 -14.09
CA ASP A 36 14.20 3.01 -13.59
C ASP A 36 13.98 3.11 -12.07
N GLU A 37 14.80 3.88 -11.33
CA GLU A 37 14.54 4.11 -9.89
C GLU A 37 13.21 4.86 -9.68
N THR A 38 12.86 5.78 -10.58
CA THR A 38 11.56 6.48 -10.53
C THR A 38 10.39 5.50 -10.73
N LEU A 39 10.51 4.54 -11.66
CA LEU A 39 9.53 3.46 -11.83
C LEU A 39 9.39 2.63 -10.56
N PHE A 40 10.53 2.22 -9.98
CA PHE A 40 10.56 1.47 -8.72
C PHE A 40 9.82 2.21 -7.60
N ILE A 41 10.05 3.52 -7.44
CA ILE A 41 9.37 4.34 -6.43
C ILE A 41 7.86 4.39 -6.70
N ILE A 42 7.45 4.73 -7.93
CA ILE A 42 6.03 4.90 -8.28
C ILE A 42 5.25 3.60 -8.06
N VAL A 43 5.79 2.46 -8.51
CA VAL A 43 5.16 1.14 -8.30
C VAL A 43 4.92 0.91 -6.80
N HIS A 44 5.92 1.10 -5.95
CA HIS A 44 5.77 0.89 -4.50
C HIS A 44 4.81 1.91 -3.85
N GLN A 45 4.79 3.16 -4.30
CA GLN A 45 3.83 4.15 -3.81
C GLN A 45 2.38 3.78 -4.18
N VAL A 46 2.15 3.28 -5.40
CA VAL A 46 0.83 2.80 -5.83
C VAL A 46 0.40 1.58 -5.01
N TYR A 47 1.31 0.65 -4.70
CA TYR A 47 1.02 -0.45 -3.77
C TYR A 47 0.55 0.08 -2.41
N GLU A 48 1.27 1.04 -1.83
CA GLU A 48 0.93 1.60 -0.51
C GLU A 48 -0.40 2.39 -0.52
N LEU A 49 -0.75 3.05 -1.62
CA LEU A 49 -2.08 3.67 -1.79
C LEU A 49 -3.18 2.62 -1.84
N TRP A 50 -2.99 1.53 -2.56
CA TRP A 50 -3.95 0.42 -2.59
C TRP A 50 -4.04 -0.31 -1.25
N PHE A 51 -2.92 -0.49 -0.53
CA PHE A 51 -2.95 -1.04 0.83
C PHE A 51 -3.74 -0.15 1.78
N LYS A 52 -3.60 1.17 1.68
CA LYS A 52 -4.42 2.13 2.44
C LYS A 52 -5.91 1.94 2.15
N GLN A 53 -6.28 1.76 0.89
CA GLN A 53 -7.68 1.49 0.53
C GLN A 53 -8.17 0.14 1.07
N ILE A 54 -7.38 -0.93 0.95
CA ILE A 54 -7.72 -2.24 1.51
C ILE A 54 -7.93 -2.14 3.02
N LEU A 55 -7.04 -1.45 3.74
CA LEU A 55 -7.18 -1.22 5.18
C LEU A 55 -8.44 -0.44 5.51
N HIS A 56 -8.76 0.61 4.73
CA HIS A 56 -10.00 1.36 4.91
C HIS A 56 -11.24 0.45 4.82
N GLU A 57 -11.28 -0.45 3.83
CA GLU A 57 -12.38 -1.41 3.69
C GLU A 57 -12.39 -2.45 4.83
N LEU A 58 -11.23 -3.01 5.18
CA LEU A 58 -11.11 -4.02 6.24
C LEU A 58 -11.51 -3.48 7.61
N HIS A 59 -11.08 -2.27 7.95
CA HIS A 59 -11.48 -1.60 9.20
C HIS A 59 -12.98 -1.40 9.25
N SER A 60 -13.60 -0.97 8.14
CA SER A 60 -15.04 -0.76 8.11
C SER A 60 -15.84 -2.08 8.13
N VAL A 61 -15.31 -3.16 7.56
CA VAL A 61 -15.90 -4.51 7.71
C VAL A 61 -15.80 -4.97 9.17
N ARG A 62 -14.62 -4.84 9.78
CA ARG A 62 -14.40 -5.20 11.18
C ARG A 62 -15.33 -4.42 12.11
N GLU A 63 -15.48 -3.12 11.92
CA GLU A 63 -16.37 -2.27 12.71
C GLU A 63 -17.83 -2.76 12.67
N ILE A 64 -18.31 -3.23 11.51
CA ILE A 64 -19.65 -3.82 11.39
C ILE A 64 -19.75 -5.08 12.28
N PHE A 65 -18.76 -5.97 12.21
CA PHE A 65 -18.77 -7.24 12.97
C PHE A 65 -18.42 -7.09 14.46
N ASP A 66 -17.78 -5.99 14.86
CA ASP A 66 -17.49 -5.69 16.27
C ASP A 66 -18.75 -5.27 17.05
N ASN A 67 -19.88 -5.03 16.37
CA ASN A 67 -21.17 -4.77 17.00
C ASN A 67 -21.79 -6.04 17.61
N SER A 68 -22.56 -5.88 18.70
CA SER A 68 -23.23 -6.99 19.38
C SER A 68 -24.25 -7.74 18.51
N LYS A 69 -24.77 -7.07 17.47
CA LYS A 69 -25.67 -7.64 16.47
C LYS A 69 -25.35 -7.00 15.12
N VAL A 70 -25.31 -7.83 14.08
CA VAL A 70 -25.17 -7.38 12.69
C VAL A 70 -26.54 -7.48 12.03
N GLU A 71 -27.06 -6.37 11.53
CA GLU A 71 -28.32 -6.38 10.78
C GLU A 71 -28.10 -6.95 9.37
N GLU A 72 -29.08 -7.68 8.83
CA GLU A 72 -28.97 -8.33 7.51
C GLU A 72 -28.66 -7.32 6.39
N SER A 73 -29.20 -6.10 6.50
CA SER A 73 -28.91 -5.00 5.56
C SER A 73 -27.41 -4.66 5.49
N GLN A 74 -26.66 -4.81 6.59
CA GLN A 74 -25.23 -4.53 6.65
C GLN A 74 -24.39 -5.63 5.99
N LEU A 75 -24.89 -6.86 5.92
CA LEU A 75 -24.19 -7.97 5.26
C LEU A 75 -23.97 -7.69 3.77
N SER A 76 -24.94 -7.06 3.11
CA SER A 76 -24.80 -6.64 1.71
C SER A 76 -23.63 -5.66 1.52
N THR A 77 -23.44 -4.75 2.48
CA THR A 77 -22.33 -3.78 2.50
C THR A 77 -21.00 -4.50 2.72
N VAL A 78 -20.94 -5.43 3.67
CA VAL A 78 -19.75 -6.26 3.92
C VAL A 78 -19.32 -6.98 2.64
N VAL A 79 -20.24 -7.69 1.98
CA VAL A 79 -19.95 -8.43 0.75
C VAL A 79 -19.42 -7.50 -0.33
N HIS A 80 -20.06 -6.34 -0.52
CA HIS A 80 -19.61 -5.36 -1.52
C HIS A 80 -18.18 -4.87 -1.26
N ARG A 81 -17.82 -4.59 0.00
CA ARG A 81 -16.48 -4.14 0.39
C ARG A 81 -15.42 -5.23 0.23
N LEU A 82 -15.75 -6.47 0.58
CA LEU A 82 -14.85 -7.61 0.37
C LEU A 82 -14.61 -7.89 -1.12
N GLU A 83 -15.65 -7.80 -1.96
CA GLU A 83 -15.48 -7.89 -3.41
C GLU A 83 -14.63 -6.75 -3.97
N ARG A 84 -14.73 -5.53 -3.41
CA ARG A 84 -13.83 -4.42 -3.76
C ARG A 84 -12.37 -4.75 -3.42
N ILE A 85 -12.10 -5.25 -2.22
CA ILE A 85 -10.74 -5.69 -1.82
C ILE A 85 -10.20 -6.72 -2.81
N LYS A 86 -11.01 -7.71 -3.21
CA LYS A 86 -10.63 -8.72 -4.20
C LYS A 86 -10.29 -8.11 -5.57
N LYS A 87 -11.06 -7.11 -6.02
CA LYS A 87 -10.76 -6.38 -7.27
C LYS A 87 -9.44 -5.61 -7.18
N ILE A 88 -9.19 -4.93 -6.06
CA ILE A 88 -7.93 -4.23 -5.81
C ILE A 88 -6.76 -5.22 -5.82
N GLN A 89 -6.90 -6.38 -5.18
CA GLN A 89 -5.87 -7.43 -5.20
C GLN A 89 -5.56 -7.92 -6.63
N GLY A 90 -6.56 -7.98 -7.52
CA GLY A 90 -6.34 -8.26 -8.94
C GLY A 90 -5.42 -7.22 -9.59
N VAL A 91 -5.70 -5.92 -9.38
CA VAL A 91 -4.86 -4.82 -9.88
C VAL A 91 -3.44 -4.90 -9.32
N LEU A 92 -3.28 -5.24 -8.04
CA LEU A 92 -1.97 -5.42 -7.41
C LEU A 92 -1.16 -6.54 -8.05
N ILE A 93 -1.82 -7.62 -8.50
CA ILE A 93 -1.16 -8.72 -9.21
C ILE A 93 -0.72 -8.26 -10.60
N ASP A 94 -1.62 -7.64 -11.36
CA ASP A 94 -1.33 -7.15 -12.72
C ASP A 94 -0.23 -6.07 -12.73
N GLN A 95 -0.09 -5.32 -11.63
CA GLN A 95 0.95 -4.31 -11.46
C GLN A 95 2.37 -4.92 -11.45
N LEU A 96 2.53 -6.21 -11.16
CA LEU A 96 3.85 -6.88 -11.24
C LEU A 96 4.42 -6.81 -12.66
N ASP A 97 3.59 -6.95 -13.69
CA ASP A 97 4.02 -6.90 -15.09
C ASP A 97 4.67 -5.55 -15.45
N VAL A 98 4.23 -4.46 -14.81
CA VAL A 98 4.83 -3.13 -14.98
C VAL A 98 6.21 -3.07 -14.34
N MET A 99 6.41 -3.71 -13.19
CA MET A 99 7.72 -3.76 -12.53
C MET A 99 8.68 -4.69 -13.30
N GLU A 100 8.18 -5.74 -13.93
CA GLU A 100 8.97 -6.69 -14.73
C GLU A 100 9.50 -6.09 -16.04
N SER A 101 9.05 -4.90 -16.44
CA SER A 101 9.66 -4.18 -17.57
C SER A 101 11.06 -3.63 -17.26
N MET A 102 11.40 -3.48 -15.98
CA MET A 102 12.74 -3.08 -15.53
C MET A 102 13.69 -4.27 -15.60
N THR A 103 14.82 -4.12 -16.28
CA THR A 103 15.77 -5.23 -16.37
C THR A 103 16.52 -5.43 -15.06
N PRO A 104 17.01 -6.64 -14.76
CA PRO A 104 17.87 -6.87 -13.60
C PRO A 104 19.12 -6.00 -13.60
N MET A 105 19.65 -5.64 -14.78
CA MET A 105 20.84 -4.77 -14.89
C MET A 105 20.51 -3.34 -14.49
N ASP A 106 19.38 -2.80 -14.95
CA ASP A 106 18.92 -1.45 -14.58
C ASP A 106 18.62 -1.39 -13.07
N PHE A 107 18.03 -2.44 -12.51
CA PHE A 107 17.83 -2.53 -11.06
C PHE A 107 19.15 -2.51 -10.27
N LEU A 108 20.20 -3.16 -10.76
CA LEU A 108 21.51 -3.17 -10.11
C LEU A 108 22.16 -1.78 -10.04
N GLU A 109 21.81 -0.85 -10.93
CA GLU A 109 22.37 0.51 -10.91
C GLU A 109 22.05 1.29 -9.63
N PHE A 110 20.90 1.01 -8.99
CA PHE A 110 20.46 1.72 -7.79
C PHE A 110 20.20 0.81 -6.58
N ARG A 111 20.20 -0.51 -6.74
CA ARG A 111 19.93 -1.49 -5.68
C ARG A 111 20.70 -1.23 -4.38
N ASP A 112 22.00 -0.94 -4.47
CA ASP A 112 22.86 -0.81 -3.30
C ASP A 112 22.55 0.46 -2.48
N LEU A 113 21.86 1.44 -3.08
CA LEU A 113 21.38 2.65 -2.41
C LEU A 113 20.16 2.40 -1.53
N LEU A 114 19.48 1.28 -1.73
CA LEU A 114 18.26 0.93 -1.00
C LEU A 114 18.56 0.24 0.32
N VAL A 115 19.75 -0.31 0.54
CA VAL A 115 20.07 -1.02 1.80
C VAL A 115 20.03 -0.03 2.99
N PRO A 116 19.35 -0.36 4.11
CA PRO A 116 18.70 -1.63 4.48
C PRO A 116 17.18 -1.68 4.23
N ALA A 117 16.62 -0.76 3.43
CA ALA A 117 15.20 -0.74 3.11
C ALA A 117 14.76 -2.01 2.38
N SER A 118 13.55 -2.47 2.68
CA SER A 118 13.00 -3.72 2.14
C SER A 118 11.47 -3.73 2.24
N GLY A 119 10.79 -4.49 1.38
CA GLY A 119 9.34 -4.76 1.48
C GLY A 119 8.93 -5.36 2.83
N PHE A 120 9.85 -6.01 3.57
CA PHE A 120 9.61 -6.44 4.96
C PHE A 120 9.25 -5.28 5.91
N GLN A 121 9.55 -4.05 5.49
CA GLN A 121 9.34 -2.84 6.26
C GLN A 121 7.99 -2.16 6.01
N SER A 122 7.16 -2.65 5.07
CA SER A 122 5.81 -2.11 4.85
C SER A 122 4.91 -2.38 6.05
N VAL A 123 4.49 -1.32 6.74
CA VAL A 123 3.61 -1.41 7.91
C VAL A 123 2.19 -1.80 7.48
N GLN A 124 1.67 -1.18 6.42
CA GLN A 124 0.31 -1.44 5.94
C GLN A 124 0.15 -2.89 5.48
N PHE A 125 1.14 -3.45 4.79
CA PHE A 125 1.11 -4.86 4.40
C PHE A 125 1.01 -5.81 5.61
N ARG A 126 1.75 -5.52 6.69
CA ARG A 126 1.67 -6.31 7.94
C ARG A 126 0.34 -6.16 8.64
N GLU A 127 -0.22 -4.96 8.65
CA GLU A 127 -1.54 -4.69 9.22
C GLU A 127 -2.63 -5.48 8.47
N ILE A 128 -2.58 -5.52 7.13
CA ILE A 128 -3.49 -6.34 6.31
C ILE A 128 -3.39 -7.81 6.70
N GLU A 129 -2.18 -8.37 6.78
CA GLU A 129 -2.00 -9.78 7.19
C GLU A 129 -2.62 -10.08 8.57
N ILE A 130 -2.44 -9.16 9.53
CA ILE A 130 -2.97 -9.31 10.89
C ILE A 130 -4.50 -9.24 10.90
N LEU A 131 -5.09 -8.25 10.21
CA LEU A 131 -6.55 -8.09 10.12
C LEU A 131 -7.20 -9.28 9.40
N MET A 132 -6.51 -9.87 8.44
CA MET A 132 -6.93 -11.09 7.74
C MET A 132 -6.70 -12.37 8.55
N GLY A 133 -6.12 -12.27 9.75
CA GLY A 133 -6.02 -13.37 10.72
C GLY A 133 -4.73 -14.17 10.72
N LEU A 134 -3.65 -13.71 10.06
CA LEU A 134 -2.35 -14.39 10.07
C LEU A 134 -1.69 -14.31 11.45
N LYS A 135 -1.67 -15.43 12.19
CA LYS A 135 -1.08 -15.49 13.52
C LYS A 135 0.45 -15.51 13.46
N THR A 136 1.10 -14.97 14.49
CA THR A 136 2.57 -14.91 14.58
C THR A 136 3.25 -16.29 14.46
N ASN A 137 2.63 -17.34 15.01
CA ASN A 137 3.17 -18.70 14.95
C ASN A 137 3.04 -19.36 13.56
N GLN A 138 2.22 -18.81 12.67
CA GLN A 138 2.05 -19.28 11.28
C GLN A 138 3.01 -18.60 10.31
N ARG A 139 3.73 -17.55 10.75
CA ARG A 139 4.74 -16.84 9.93
C ARG A 139 6.01 -17.69 9.79
N LYS A 140 6.65 -17.67 8.62
CA LYS A 140 7.98 -18.29 8.44
C LYS A 140 9.01 -17.62 9.35
N GLU A 141 10.09 -18.32 9.67
CA GLU A 141 11.05 -17.89 10.70
C GLU A 141 11.65 -16.50 10.41
N VAL A 142 12.11 -16.26 9.18
CA VAL A 142 12.66 -14.97 8.75
C VAL A 142 11.62 -13.85 8.92
N ASP A 143 10.40 -14.04 8.40
CA ASP A 143 9.31 -13.07 8.51
C ASP A 143 8.95 -12.77 9.97
N ARG A 144 9.01 -13.79 10.83
CA ARG A 144 8.70 -13.69 12.25
C ARG A 144 9.75 -12.87 13.01
N GLN A 145 11.04 -13.06 12.70
CA GLN A 145 12.11 -12.28 13.32
C GLN A 145 11.98 -10.80 12.99
N TYR A 146 11.70 -10.45 11.72
CA TYR A 146 11.44 -9.07 11.32
C TYR A 146 10.19 -8.49 11.98
N PHE A 147 9.09 -9.25 12.02
CA PHE A 147 7.85 -8.84 12.65
C PHE A 147 8.04 -8.54 14.15
N LEU A 148 8.68 -9.45 14.90
CA LEU A 148 8.93 -9.29 16.32
C LEU A 148 9.94 -8.17 16.63
N GLY A 149 10.91 -7.93 15.75
CA GLY A 149 11.89 -6.85 15.91
C GLY A 149 11.27 -5.45 15.92
N ARG A 150 10.04 -5.28 15.45
CA ARG A 150 9.32 -4.00 15.38
C ARG A 150 8.30 -3.77 16.49
N LEU A 151 8.02 -4.77 17.31
CA LEU A 151 7.12 -4.66 18.48
C LEU A 151 7.87 -4.26 19.76
N LYS A 152 9.15 -3.90 19.66
CA LYS A 152 9.98 -3.46 20.78
C LYS A 152 9.93 -1.95 20.97
#